data_AF-A0A8J4QEG3-F1
#
_entry.id   AF-A0A8J4QEG3-F1
#
_cell.length_a   1.000
_cell.length_b   1.000
_cell.length_c   1.000
_cell.angle_alpha   90.00
_cell.angle_beta   90.00
_cell.angle_gamma   90.00
#
_symmetry.space_group_name_H-M   'P 1'
#
loop_
_entity.id
_entity.type
_entity.pdbx_description
1 polymer ?
#
loop_
_entity_poly.entity_id
_entity_poly.type
_entity_poly.pdbx_seq_one_letter_code
_entity_poly.pdbx_strand_id
1 'polypeptide(L)'
;MVKSFRSVIAALFSLPIPTIAATASGLVLTLGHDYVLMRSNCGFLYMSEVDLVMTLPDYFSALARSKIGGLSAQRDVLLIGMKVKGEKAVKMGIVDSATHNSEESVVEAAMRIGDRLAERKWNGEVYAKIRKSLYPEICGVLGLVSKTIVASSKL
;
A
#
# COMPACT_ATOMS: atom_id res chain seq x y z
N MET A 1 -6.98 -8.79 17.37
CA MET A 1 -6.57 -8.83 15.94
C MET A 1 -6.27 -7.42 15.39
N VAL A 2 -7.17 -6.45 15.50
CA VAL A 2 -7.04 -5.12 14.85
C VAL A 2 -5.90 -4.22 15.39
N LYS A 3 -5.60 -4.25 16.70
CA LYS A 3 -4.50 -3.43 17.28
C LYS A 3 -3.12 -3.85 16.74
N SER A 4 -2.87 -5.15 16.61
CA SER A 4 -1.58 -5.66 16.11
C SER A 4 -1.34 -5.27 14.65
N PHE A 5 -2.42 -5.23 13.85
CA PHE A 5 -2.30 -4.95 12.43
C PHE A 5 -2.06 -3.46 12.14
N ARG A 6 -2.64 -2.55 12.93
CA ARG A 6 -2.33 -1.11 12.87
C ARG A 6 -0.82 -0.85 13.02
N SER A 7 -0.17 -1.51 13.98
CA SER A 7 1.28 -1.37 14.20
C SER A 7 2.11 -1.88 13.01
N VAL A 8 1.67 -2.94 12.32
CA VAL A 8 2.33 -3.43 11.10
C VAL A 8 2.27 -2.38 10.00
N ILE A 9 1.09 -1.79 9.76
CA ILE A 9 0.96 -0.71 8.77
C ILE A 9 1.82 0.50 9.15
N ALA A 10 1.81 0.90 10.43
CA ALA A 10 2.65 2.01 10.91
C ALA A 10 4.15 1.75 10.72
N ALA A 11 4.59 0.50 10.91
CA ALA A 11 5.95 0.08 10.64
C ALA A 11 6.29 0.18 9.15
N LEU A 12 5.42 -0.32 8.25
CA LEU A 12 5.62 -0.22 6.80
C LEU A 12 5.79 1.23 6.34
N PHE A 13 4.95 2.15 6.82
CA PHE A 13 5.08 3.58 6.51
C PHE A 13 6.35 4.23 7.10
N SER A 14 6.98 3.59 8.09
CA SER A 14 8.20 4.08 8.73
C SER A 14 9.48 3.40 8.25
N LEU A 15 9.39 2.35 7.42
CA LEU A 15 10.57 1.65 6.92
C LEU A 15 11.46 2.58 6.08
N PRO A 16 12.77 2.63 6.34
CA PRO A 16 13.72 3.47 5.61
C PRO A 16 14.14 2.86 4.26
N ILE A 17 13.32 1.98 3.69
CA ILE A 17 13.58 1.29 2.42
C ILE A 17 12.28 1.15 1.64
N PRO A 18 12.31 1.16 0.29
CA PRO A 18 11.15 0.85 -0.53
C PRO A 18 10.56 -0.53 -0.20
N THR A 19 9.26 -0.68 -0.38
CA THR A 19 8.52 -1.92 -0.10
C THR A 19 7.73 -2.34 -1.32
N ILE A 20 7.79 -3.63 -1.67
CA ILE A 20 7.15 -4.19 -2.85
C ILE A 20 6.34 -5.41 -2.41
N ALA A 21 5.04 -5.39 -2.67
CA ALA A 21 4.17 -6.54 -2.45
C ALA A 21 4.04 -7.37 -3.73
N ALA A 22 4.49 -8.62 -3.70
CA ALA A 22 4.04 -9.65 -4.63
C ALA A 22 2.86 -10.39 -3.99
N THR A 23 1.65 -10.18 -4.49
CA THR A 23 0.43 -10.61 -3.78
C THR A 23 -0.61 -11.28 -4.68
N ALA A 24 -1.51 -12.03 -4.04
CA ALA A 24 -2.75 -12.52 -4.61
C ALA A 24 -3.98 -12.12 -3.77
N SER A 25 -3.79 -11.55 -2.57
CA SER A 25 -4.89 -11.21 -1.64
C SER A 25 -4.45 -10.24 -0.53
N GLY A 26 -5.34 -9.93 0.42
CA GLY A 26 -4.98 -9.10 1.58
C GLY A 26 -4.85 -7.63 1.21
N LEU A 27 -5.99 -7.00 0.91
CA LEU A 27 -6.09 -5.62 0.44
C LEU A 27 -5.35 -4.63 1.34
N VAL A 28 -5.59 -4.65 2.65
CA VAL A 28 -5.01 -3.62 3.54
C VAL A 28 -3.49 -3.72 3.62
N LEU A 29 -2.94 -4.94 3.71
CA LEU A 29 -1.49 -5.13 3.73
C LEU A 29 -0.88 -4.71 2.40
N THR A 30 -1.58 -5.01 1.31
CA THR A 30 -1.21 -4.62 -0.05
C THR A 30 -1.13 -3.09 -0.19
N LEU A 31 -2.13 -2.36 0.29
CA LEU A 31 -2.13 -0.88 0.30
C LEU A 31 -1.03 -0.29 1.20
N GLY A 32 -0.49 -1.06 2.13
CA GLY A 32 0.62 -0.64 2.99
C GLY A 32 1.99 -0.58 2.29
N HIS A 33 2.13 -1.15 1.10
CA HIS A 33 3.40 -1.17 0.35
C HIS A 33 3.50 0.00 -0.65
N ASP A 34 4.72 0.34 -1.06
CA ASP A 34 4.93 1.38 -2.07
C ASP A 34 4.50 0.91 -3.45
N TYR A 35 4.93 -0.30 -3.80
CA TYR A 35 4.68 -0.95 -5.08
C TYR A 35 3.94 -2.27 -4.87
N VAL A 36 3.07 -2.63 -5.80
CA VAL A 36 2.24 -3.81 -5.72
C VAL A 36 2.16 -4.50 -7.08
N LEU A 37 2.58 -5.77 -7.11
CA LEU A 37 2.35 -6.68 -8.21
C LEU A 37 1.36 -7.76 -7.78
N MET A 38 0.36 -7.99 -8.62
CA MET A 38 -0.65 -9.01 -8.38
C MET A 38 -0.46 -10.21 -9.32
N ARG A 39 -0.65 -11.43 -8.81
CA ARG A 39 -0.76 -12.61 -9.67
C ARG A 39 -2.10 -12.58 -10.41
N SER A 40 -2.08 -12.71 -11.73
CA SER A 40 -3.21 -12.49 -12.63
C SER A 40 -4.33 -13.52 -12.47
N ASN A 41 -3.98 -14.77 -12.21
CA ASN A 41 -4.87 -15.93 -12.26
C ASN A 41 -5.33 -16.43 -10.88
N CYS A 42 -4.94 -15.79 -9.78
CA CYS A 42 -5.30 -16.27 -8.46
C CYS A 42 -5.64 -15.16 -7.47
N GLY A 43 -6.64 -15.46 -6.64
CA GLY A 43 -7.05 -14.60 -5.53
C GLY A 43 -7.83 -13.37 -5.98
N PHE A 44 -8.01 -12.45 -5.04
CA PHE A 44 -8.68 -11.17 -5.21
C PHE A 44 -8.33 -10.24 -4.04
N LEU A 45 -8.37 -8.95 -4.30
CA LEU A 45 -8.33 -7.91 -3.28
C LEU A 45 -9.77 -7.59 -2.86
N TYR A 46 -10.02 -7.62 -1.55
CA TYR A 46 -11.38 -7.52 -1.01
C TYR A 46 -11.36 -6.95 0.40
N MET A 47 -12.33 -6.07 0.66
CA MET A 47 -12.66 -5.55 1.98
C MET A 47 -13.94 -6.25 2.42
N SER A 48 -13.83 -7.11 3.44
CA SER A 48 -14.92 -8.01 3.87
C SER A 48 -15.91 -7.39 4.84
N GLU A 49 -15.60 -6.23 5.38
CA GLU A 49 -16.25 -5.63 6.54
C GLU A 49 -17.73 -5.39 6.31
N VAL A 50 -18.13 -4.97 5.10
CA VAL A 50 -19.54 -4.76 4.76
C VAL A 50 -20.34 -6.08 4.76
N ASP A 51 -19.75 -7.16 4.23
CA ASP A 51 -20.41 -8.46 4.14
C ASP A 51 -20.39 -9.21 5.49
N LEU A 52 -19.38 -8.94 6.33
CA LEU A 52 -19.27 -9.46 7.69
C LEU A 52 -20.02 -8.62 8.74
N VAL A 53 -20.68 -7.55 8.33
CA VAL A 53 -21.42 -6.62 9.22
C VAL A 53 -20.51 -6.08 10.34
N MET A 54 -19.29 -5.69 9.96
CA MET A 54 -18.28 -5.15 10.87
C MET A 54 -18.05 -3.66 10.62
N THR A 55 -17.72 -2.93 11.67
CA THR A 55 -17.27 -1.54 11.54
C THR A 55 -15.89 -1.48 10.88
N LEU A 56 -15.75 -0.62 9.87
CA LEU A 56 -14.46 -0.39 9.21
C LEU A 56 -13.54 0.45 10.11
N PRO A 57 -12.33 -0.03 10.47
CA PRO A 57 -11.37 0.78 11.23
C PRO A 57 -10.98 2.07 10.49
N ASP A 58 -10.78 3.15 11.24
CA ASP A 58 -10.41 4.48 10.72
C ASP A 58 -9.25 4.44 9.70
N TYR A 59 -8.18 3.72 10.05
CA TYR A 59 -6.97 3.60 9.24
C TYR A 59 -7.17 2.77 7.97
N PHE A 60 -8.17 1.88 7.89
CA PHE A 60 -8.49 1.19 6.64
C PHE A 60 -9.10 2.16 5.64
N SER A 61 -10.01 3.02 6.10
CA SER A 61 -10.61 4.05 5.25
C SER A 61 -9.57 5.09 4.79
N ALA A 62 -8.65 5.51 5.68
CA ALA A 62 -7.58 6.44 5.35
C ALA A 62 -6.56 5.81 4.37
N LEU A 63 -6.24 4.53 4.53
CA LEU A 63 -5.41 3.79 3.56
C LEU A 63 -6.06 3.76 2.17
N ALA A 64 -7.35 3.40 2.10
CA ALA A 64 -8.07 3.34 0.84
C ALA A 64 -8.10 4.70 0.14
N ARG A 65 -8.37 5.79 0.88
CA ARG A 65 -8.31 7.16 0.33
C ARG A 65 -6.92 7.54 -0.15
N SER A 66 -5.88 7.11 0.56
CA SER A 66 -4.49 7.43 0.24
C SER A 66 -3.94 6.65 -0.97
N LYS A 67 -4.43 5.43 -1.21
CA LYS A 67 -3.76 4.46 -2.09
C LYS A 67 -4.62 3.86 -3.20
N ILE A 68 -5.94 4.09 -3.22
CA ILE A 68 -6.82 3.62 -4.30
C ILE A 68 -7.14 4.77 -5.25
N GLY A 69 -6.90 4.54 -6.54
CA GLY A 69 -7.12 5.50 -7.62
C GLY A 69 -8.60 5.81 -7.87
N GLY A 70 -9.10 6.89 -7.26
CA GLY A 70 -10.38 7.49 -7.58
C GLY A 70 -11.54 7.09 -6.67
N LEU A 71 -12.50 8.02 -6.53
CA LEU A 71 -13.64 7.89 -5.62
C LEU A 71 -14.55 6.69 -5.96
N SER A 72 -14.78 6.42 -7.25
CA SER A 72 -15.60 5.29 -7.68
C SER A 72 -14.96 3.96 -7.27
N ALA A 73 -13.63 3.83 -7.42
CA ALA A 73 -12.91 2.62 -7.01
C ALA A 73 -12.95 2.43 -5.49
N GLN A 74 -12.79 3.51 -4.72
CA GLN A 74 -12.91 3.46 -3.26
C GLN A 74 -14.32 3.05 -2.82
N ARG A 75 -15.36 3.61 -3.43
CA ARG A 75 -16.76 3.24 -3.18
C ARG A 75 -17.01 1.77 -3.48
N ASP A 76 -16.56 1.30 -4.64
CA ASP A 76 -16.79 -0.09 -5.06
C ASP A 76 -16.06 -1.08 -4.14
N VAL A 77 -14.85 -0.74 -3.68
CA VAL A 77 -14.10 -1.59 -2.74
C VAL A 77 -14.70 -1.56 -1.34
N LEU A 78 -15.04 -0.38 -0.80
CA LEU A 78 -15.42 -0.22 0.61
C LEU A 78 -16.91 -0.41 0.88
N LEU A 79 -17.78 0.06 -0.02
CA LEU A 79 -19.24 0.04 0.19
C LEU A 79 -19.92 -1.13 -0.53
N ILE A 80 -19.45 -1.50 -1.72
CA ILE A 80 -20.00 -2.65 -2.45
C ILE A 80 -19.35 -3.97 -1.99
N GLY A 81 -18.16 -3.92 -1.38
CA GLY A 81 -17.41 -5.15 -1.06
C GLY A 81 -16.89 -5.84 -2.32
N MET A 82 -16.56 -5.08 -3.38
CA MET A 82 -16.16 -5.66 -4.64
C MET A 82 -14.87 -6.50 -4.50
N LYS A 83 -14.92 -7.75 -4.98
CA LYS A 83 -13.73 -8.61 -5.14
C LYS A 83 -12.98 -8.21 -6.41
N VAL A 84 -11.87 -7.51 -6.27
CA VAL A 84 -11.08 -6.97 -7.38
C VAL A 84 -9.98 -7.94 -7.81
N LYS A 85 -9.81 -8.16 -9.13
CA LYS A 85 -8.85 -9.11 -9.70
C LYS A 85 -8.12 -8.54 -10.91
N GLY A 86 -6.90 -9.03 -11.16
CA GLY A 86 -6.21 -8.90 -12.44
C GLY A 86 -6.15 -7.47 -12.97
N GLU A 87 -6.42 -7.30 -14.26
CA GLU A 87 -6.43 -5.99 -14.92
C GLU A 87 -7.36 -4.97 -14.28
N LYS A 88 -8.46 -5.40 -13.65
CA LYS A 88 -9.38 -4.47 -12.98
C LYS A 88 -8.69 -3.80 -11.79
N ALA A 89 -7.84 -4.51 -11.07
CA ALA A 89 -7.04 -3.95 -9.99
C ALA A 89 -6.06 -2.88 -10.51
N VAL A 90 -5.46 -3.11 -11.68
CA VAL A 90 -4.59 -2.14 -12.37
C VAL A 90 -5.38 -0.91 -12.78
N LYS A 91 -6.54 -1.09 -13.44
CA LYS A 91 -7.42 0.01 -13.90
C LYS A 91 -7.96 0.86 -12.74
N MET A 92 -8.15 0.27 -11.56
CA MET A 92 -8.57 0.97 -10.34
C MET A 92 -7.39 1.62 -9.60
N GLY A 93 -6.16 1.50 -10.09
CA GLY A 93 -4.97 2.04 -9.46
C GLY A 93 -4.66 1.42 -8.10
N ILE A 94 -5.06 0.15 -7.88
CA ILE A 94 -4.78 -0.57 -6.62
C ILE A 94 -3.44 -1.30 -6.70
N VAL A 95 -3.08 -1.78 -7.91
CA VAL A 95 -1.83 -2.51 -8.17
C VAL A 95 -1.15 -1.96 -9.41
N ASP A 96 0.18 -2.05 -9.47
CA ASP A 96 0.98 -1.53 -10.59
C ASP A 96 0.94 -2.47 -11.81
N SER A 97 0.88 -3.78 -11.57
CA SER A 97 0.78 -4.79 -12.62
C SER A 97 0.03 -6.02 -12.15
N ALA A 98 -0.63 -6.70 -13.08
CA ALA A 98 -1.31 -7.97 -12.86
C ALA A 98 -1.17 -8.92 -14.05
N THR A 99 0.02 -8.98 -14.67
CA THR A 99 0.27 -9.78 -15.88
C THR A 99 0.94 -11.14 -15.61
N HIS A 100 1.43 -11.36 -14.39
CA HIS A 100 2.17 -12.58 -14.01
C HIS A 100 1.23 -13.73 -13.64
N ASN A 101 1.42 -14.91 -14.23
CA ASN A 101 0.51 -16.05 -14.10
C ASN A 101 1.01 -17.17 -13.17
N SER A 102 2.19 -17.02 -12.56
CA SER A 102 2.72 -17.94 -11.55
C SER A 102 3.19 -17.18 -10.31
N GLU A 103 3.43 -17.90 -9.21
CA GLU A 103 3.99 -17.30 -8.00
C GLU A 103 5.44 -16.85 -8.21
N GLU A 104 6.22 -17.70 -8.86
CA GLU A 104 7.63 -17.46 -9.16
C GLU A 104 7.79 -16.24 -10.06
N SER A 105 6.95 -16.11 -11.09
CA SER A 105 7.03 -14.99 -12.04
C SER A 105 6.68 -13.64 -11.41
N VAL A 106 5.72 -13.60 -10.47
CA VAL A 106 5.39 -12.34 -9.76
C VAL A 106 6.47 -11.99 -8.73
N VAL A 107 7.04 -12.98 -8.04
CA VAL A 107 8.15 -12.78 -7.10
C VAL A 107 9.40 -12.30 -7.85
N GLU A 108 9.75 -12.94 -8.96
CA GLU A 108 10.89 -12.53 -9.79
C GLU A 108 10.72 -11.10 -10.30
N ALA A 109 9.51 -10.73 -10.75
CA ALA A 109 9.22 -9.37 -11.17
C ALA A 109 9.36 -8.35 -10.02
N ALA A 110 8.90 -8.70 -8.82
CA ALA A 110 9.08 -7.87 -7.62
C ALA A 110 10.56 -7.73 -7.27
N MET A 111 11.34 -8.81 -7.33
CA MET A 111 12.79 -8.78 -7.09
C MET A 111 13.51 -7.87 -8.07
N ARG A 112 13.17 -7.94 -9.37
CA ARG A 112 13.73 -7.03 -10.39
C ARG A 112 13.40 -5.56 -10.12
N ILE A 113 12.22 -5.25 -9.57
CA ILE A 113 11.93 -3.88 -9.09
C ILE A 113 12.85 -3.54 -7.92
N GLY A 114 12.98 -4.46 -6.95
CA GLY A 114 13.84 -4.31 -5.78
C GLY A 114 15.29 -4.00 -6.14
N ASP A 115 15.89 -4.78 -7.03
CA ASP A 115 17.28 -4.60 -7.49
C ASP A 115 17.49 -3.21 -8.09
N ARG A 116 16.59 -2.79 -9.00
CA ARG A 116 16.65 -1.46 -9.63
C ARG A 116 16.50 -0.32 -8.63
N LEU A 117 15.67 -0.49 -7.60
CA LEU A 117 15.51 0.51 -6.55
C LEU A 117 16.74 0.53 -5.62
N ALA A 118 17.35 -0.63 -5.34
CA ALA A 118 18.53 -0.74 -4.49
C ALA A 118 19.75 -0.04 -5.12
N GLU A 119 19.91 -0.09 -6.44
CA GLU A 119 20.97 0.62 -7.19
C GLU A 119 20.96 2.14 -6.96
N ARG A 120 19.81 2.72 -6.60
CA ARG A 120 19.65 4.16 -6.39
C ARG A 120 20.35 4.67 -5.13
N LYS A 121 20.66 3.79 -4.16
CA LYS A 121 21.39 4.10 -2.92
C LYS A 121 20.89 5.36 -2.21
N TRP A 122 19.57 5.53 -2.11
CA TRP A 122 18.97 6.67 -1.43
C TRP A 122 19.31 6.69 0.06
N ASN A 123 19.29 7.89 0.65
CA ASN A 123 19.22 8.00 2.10
C ASN A 123 17.84 7.49 2.57
N GLY A 124 17.83 6.38 3.30
CA GLY A 124 16.61 5.72 3.74
C GLY A 124 15.71 6.55 4.65
N GLU A 125 16.30 7.39 5.51
CA GLU A 125 15.50 8.29 6.35
C GLU A 125 14.77 9.35 5.53
N VAL A 126 15.42 9.87 4.49
CA VAL A 126 14.81 10.83 3.56
C VAL A 126 13.66 10.14 2.81
N TYR A 127 13.87 8.90 2.35
CA TYR A 127 12.80 8.12 1.71
C TYR A 127 11.58 7.95 2.62
N ALA A 128 11.78 7.52 3.87
CA ALA A 128 10.70 7.35 4.84
C ALA A 128 9.96 8.67 5.12
N LYS A 129 10.68 9.80 5.23
CA LYS A 129 10.07 11.14 5.41
C LYS A 129 9.23 11.55 4.20
N ILE A 130 9.75 11.33 2.99
CA ILE A 130 9.00 11.59 1.74
C ILE A 130 7.76 10.71 1.66
N ARG A 131 7.85 9.41 1.95
CA ARG A 131 6.70 8.49 1.99
C ARG A 131 5.62 9.00 2.94
N LYS A 132 6.00 9.41 4.16
CA LYS A 132 5.05 9.96 5.14
C LYS A 132 4.41 11.26 4.65
N SER A 133 5.20 12.12 4.01
CA SER A 133 4.69 13.38 3.42
C SER A 133 3.76 13.15 2.23
N LEU A 134 3.94 12.07 1.47
CA LEU A 134 3.08 11.70 0.34
C LEU A 134 1.69 11.26 0.81
N TYR A 135 1.59 10.70 2.02
CA TYR A 135 0.35 10.15 2.58
C TYR A 135 0.05 10.73 3.98
N PRO A 136 -0.22 12.05 4.08
CA PRO A 136 -0.32 12.73 5.36
C PRO A 136 -1.53 12.27 6.19
N GLU A 137 -2.66 11.97 5.54
CA GLU A 137 -3.89 11.55 6.22
C GLU A 137 -3.69 10.24 7.01
N ILE A 138 -3.24 9.18 6.33
CA ILE A 138 -3.00 7.89 6.98
C ILE A 138 -1.88 7.99 8.02
N CYS A 139 -0.83 8.78 7.79
CA CYS A 139 0.21 9.01 8.78
C CYS A 139 -0.34 9.68 10.05
N GLY A 140 -1.21 10.69 9.90
CA GLY A 140 -1.90 11.33 11.01
C GLY A 140 -2.74 10.35 11.82
N VAL A 141 -3.55 9.53 11.12
CA VAL A 141 -4.35 8.47 11.77
C VAL A 141 -3.45 7.47 12.50
N LEU A 142 -2.35 7.02 11.88
CA LEU A 142 -1.41 6.08 12.50
C LEU A 142 -0.55 6.69 13.63
N GLY A 143 -0.64 7.99 13.88
CA GLY A 143 0.18 8.69 14.88
C GLY A 143 1.64 8.90 14.44
N LEU A 144 1.92 8.83 13.14
CA LEU A 144 3.23 9.03 12.54
C LEU A 144 3.44 10.52 12.22
N VAL A 145 3.68 11.32 13.25
CA VAL A 145 3.89 12.77 13.07
C VAL A 145 5.33 13.03 12.59
N SER A 146 5.48 13.67 11.43
CA SER A 146 6.78 14.14 10.94
C SER A 146 7.21 15.36 11.74
N LYS A 147 8.38 15.31 12.40
CA LYS A 147 9.06 16.53 12.87
C LYS A 147 9.50 17.33 11.64
N THR A 148 9.02 18.55 11.48
CA THR A 148 9.47 19.47 10.43
C THR A 148 10.99 19.63 10.52
N ILE A 149 11.70 19.20 9.48
CA ILE A 149 13.12 19.54 9.34
C ILE A 149 13.14 20.90 8.68
N VAL A 150 13.34 21.95 9.49
CA VAL A 150 13.80 23.23 8.97
C VAL A 150 15.23 22.99 8.51
N ALA A 151 15.47 23.01 7.20
CA ALA A 151 16.81 23.02 6.68
C ALA A 151 17.54 24.22 7.28
N SER A 152 18.51 23.98 8.15
CA SER A 152 19.42 25.02 8.60
C SER A 152 20.25 25.43 7.41
N SER A 153 19.89 26.53 6.76
CA SER A 153 20.76 27.25 5.85
C SER A 153 21.98 27.71 6.65
N LYS A 154 23.06 26.93 6.63
CA LYS A 154 24.37 27.47 6.96
C LYS A 154 24.99 27.99 5.67
N LEU A 155 25.07 29.33 5.65
CA LEU A 155 25.99 30.15 4.87
C LEU A 155 27.42 29.61 4.93
#